data_AF-A0A5K0YQI8-F1
#
_entry.id   AF-A0A5K0YQI8-F1
#
_cell.length_a   1.000
_cell.length_b   1.000
_cell.length_c   1.000
_cell.angle_alpha   90.00
_cell.angle_beta   90.00
_cell.angle_gamma   90.00
#
_symmetry.space_group_name_H-M   'P 1'
#
loop_
_entity.id
_entity.type
_entity.pdbx_description
1 polymer ?
#
loop_
_entity_poly.entity_id
_entity_poly.type
_entity_poly.pdbx_seq_one_letter_code
_entity_poly.pdbx_strand_id
1 'polypeptide(L)' 'HCELHSIATKFGSIAAQDRRDPQEKTGFAFVHCRVTGSGPVYVGRAMGQYSRIVFAYTYFDDVVAAEGWDDWDHESSKD' A
#
# COMPACT_ATOMS: atom_id res chain seq x y z
N HIS A 1 -3.18 -8.53 15.34
CA HIS A 1 -3.40 -7.21 15.94
C HIS A 1 -2.14 -6.37 15.82
N CYS A 2 -2.06 -5.60 14.74
CA CYS A 2 -1.00 -4.62 14.49
C CYS A 2 -1.61 -3.23 14.32
N GLU A 3 -0.86 -2.18 14.64
CA GLU A 3 -1.26 -0.79 14.42
C GLU A 3 -0.22 -0.07 13.54
N LEU A 4 -0.70 0.53 12.46
CA LEU A 4 0.07 1.32 11.50
C LEU A 4 -0.40 2.76 11.62
N HIS A 5 0.45 3.63 12.13
CA HIS A 5 0.12 5.04 12.34
C HIS A 5 0.85 5.92 11.33
N SER A 6 0.10 6.56 10.44
CA SER A 6 0.63 7.50 9.46
C SER A 6 0.89 8.87 10.11
N ILE A 7 2.06 9.44 9.84
CA ILE A 7 2.42 10.82 10.16
C ILE A 7 2.58 11.69 8.91
N ALA A 8 2.07 11.22 7.76
CA ALA A 8 2.17 11.93 6.50
C ALA A 8 1.36 13.23 6.54
N THR A 9 1.94 14.32 6.03
CA THR A 9 1.30 15.66 6.01
C THR A 9 0.96 16.13 4.59
N LYS A 10 1.31 15.36 3.57
CA LYS A 10 1.04 15.68 2.15
C LYS A 10 0.49 14.47 1.40
N PHE A 11 1.31 13.44 1.24
CA PHE A 11 0.95 12.16 0.60
C PHE A 11 1.87 11.05 1.11
N GLY A 12 1.44 9.81 0.97
CA GLY A 12 2.24 8.64 1.35
C GLY A 12 1.53 7.34 1.00
N SER A 13 2.21 6.21 1.19
CA SER A 13 1.64 4.87 0.99
C SER A 13 1.95 4.00 2.20
N ILE A 14 0.98 3.26 2.71
CA ILE A 14 1.17 2.36 3.86
C ILE A 14 2.16 1.23 3.54
N ALA A 15 2.18 0.76 2.29
CA ALA A 15 3.06 -0.31 1.85
C ALA A 15 3.59 -0.07 0.42
N ALA A 16 4.81 -0.55 0.16
CA ALA A 16 5.43 -0.54 -1.17
C ALA A 16 6.14 -1.89 -1.37
N GLN A 17 5.46 -2.84 -1.99
CA GLN A 17 5.98 -4.21 -2.13
C GLN A 17 6.63 -4.39 -3.52
N ASP A 18 7.82 -5.00 -3.54
CA ASP A 18 8.68 -5.12 -4.74
C ASP A 18 8.74 -6.57 -5.24
N ARG A 19 7.57 -7.21 -5.46
CA ARG A 19 7.53 -8.51 -6.14
C ARG A 19 7.78 -8.28 -7.63
N ARG A 20 8.79 -8.96 -8.19
CA ARG A 20 9.30 -8.75 -9.56
C ARG A 20 9.01 -9.91 -10.51
N ASP A 21 8.65 -11.08 -9.99
CA ASP A 21 8.29 -12.24 -10.81
C ASP A 21 6.96 -12.86 -10.30
N PRO A 22 6.06 -13.30 -11.20
CA PRO A 22 4.77 -13.87 -10.79
C PRO A 22 4.91 -15.19 -10.00
N GLN A 23 6.03 -15.89 -10.16
CA GLN A 23 6.35 -17.15 -9.47
C GLN A 23 6.90 -16.90 -8.05
N GLU A 24 7.31 -15.66 -7.73
CA GLU A 24 7.70 -15.31 -6.37
C GLU A 24 6.52 -15.47 -5.41
N LYS A 25 6.73 -16.29 -4.38
CA LYS A 25 5.75 -16.54 -3.32
C LYS A 25 5.85 -15.49 -2.21
N THR A 26 6.09 -14.24 -2.58
CA THR A 26 6.25 -13.09 -1.67
C THR A 26 5.04 -12.16 -1.74
N GLY A 27 4.93 -11.25 -0.78
CA GLY A 27 3.86 -10.27 -0.66
C GLY A 27 3.67 -9.82 0.79
N PHE A 28 2.84 -8.80 1.00
CA PHE A 28 2.45 -8.34 2.34
C PHE A 28 0.99 -8.66 2.61
N ALA A 29 0.68 -9.13 3.82
CA ALA A 29 -0.67 -9.36 4.29
C ALA A 29 -0.85 -8.72 5.68
N PHE A 30 -1.73 -7.73 5.75
CA PHE A 30 -2.10 -7.04 6.99
C PHE A 30 -3.46 -7.55 7.44
N VAL A 31 -3.47 -8.47 8.41
CA VAL A 31 -4.66 -9.18 8.87
C VAL A 31 -4.99 -8.80 10.31
N HIS A 32 -6.24 -8.40 10.57
CA HIS A 32 -6.65 -7.90 11.89
C HIS A 32 -5.76 -6.75 12.39
N CYS A 33 -5.55 -5.75 11.54
CA CYS A 33 -4.77 -4.57 11.85
C CYS A 33 -5.64 -3.31 11.90
N ARG A 34 -5.01 -2.19 12.30
CA ARG A 34 -5.62 -0.87 12.32
C ARG A 34 -4.67 0.14 11.67
N VAL A 35 -5.18 0.91 10.71
CA VAL A 35 -4.45 2.01 10.07
C VAL A 35 -5.05 3.32 10.56
N THR A 36 -4.24 4.13 11.24
CA THR A 36 -4.65 5.38 11.90
C THR A 36 -3.71 6.53 11.51
N GLY A 37 -4.01 7.75 11.96
CA GLY A 37 -3.07 8.88 11.87
C GLY A 37 -3.52 10.00 10.95
N SER A 38 -2.58 10.62 10.23
CA SER A 38 -2.84 11.72 9.29
C SER A 38 -2.74 11.27 7.83
N GLY A 39 -3.54 11.90 6.98
CA GLY A 39 -3.63 11.63 5.55
C GLY A 39 -3.58 12.91 4.69
N PRO A 40 -3.83 12.79 3.37
CA PRO A 40 -4.22 11.56 2.67
C PRO A 40 -3.05 10.59 2.46
N VAL A 41 -3.32 9.28 2.56
CA VAL A 41 -2.38 8.19 2.23
C VAL A 41 -3.04 7.12 1.36
N TYR A 42 -2.28 6.50 0.47
CA TYR A 42 -2.69 5.30 -0.25
C TYR A 42 -2.48 4.05 0.63
N VAL A 43 -3.32 3.02 0.46
CA VAL A 43 -3.12 1.74 1.14
C VAL A 43 -1.85 1.02 0.64
N GLY A 44 -1.38 1.35 -0.56
CA GLY A 44 -0.07 0.95 -1.02
C GLY A 44 0.26 1.47 -2.40
N ARG A 45 1.49 1.17 -2.84
CA ARG A 45 2.01 1.47 -4.17
C ARG A 45 2.77 0.26 -4.72
N ALA A 46 2.70 0.03 -6.03
CA ALA A 46 3.41 -1.06 -6.68
C ALA A 46 4.88 -0.68 -6.92
N MET A 47 5.80 -1.17 -6.07
CA MET A 47 7.25 -0.94 -6.28
C MET A 47 7.81 -1.89 -7.35
N GLY A 48 7.30 -3.12 -7.39
CA GLY A 48 7.62 -4.13 -8.40
C GLY A 48 6.42 -4.44 -9.30
N GLN A 49 6.67 -4.86 -10.54
CA GLN A 49 5.64 -5.11 -11.56
C GLN A 49 4.59 -6.15 -11.16
N TYR A 50 4.92 -7.02 -10.21
CA TYR A 50 4.00 -8.03 -9.70
C TYR A 50 3.60 -7.75 -8.25
N SER A 51 3.73 -6.52 -7.74
CA SER A 51 3.45 -6.17 -6.35
C SER A 51 2.16 -6.81 -5.81
N ARG A 52 2.23 -7.36 -4.60
CA ARG A 52 1.07 -7.98 -3.93
C ARG A 52 0.98 -7.57 -2.48
N ILE A 53 -0.08 -6.81 -2.17
CA ILE A 53 -0.39 -6.32 -0.83
C ILE A 53 -1.87 -6.62 -0.56
N VAL A 54 -2.18 -7.25 0.58
CA VAL A 54 -3.54 -7.60 1.00
C VAL A 54 -3.82 -7.00 2.37
N PHE A 55 -4.97 -6.33 2.52
CA PHE A 55 -5.52 -5.90 3.80
C PHE A 55 -6.80 -6.68 4.04
N ALA A 56 -6.88 -7.44 5.13
CA ALA A 56 -8.04 -8.27 5.47
C ALA A 56 -8.44 -8.07 6.92
N TYR A 57 -9.74 -7.87 7.18
CA TYR A 57 -10.25 -7.56 8.52
C TYR A 57 -9.49 -6.40 9.20
N THR A 58 -9.02 -5.45 8.38
CA THR A 58 -8.22 -4.31 8.82
C THR A 58 -9.08 -3.06 8.75
N TYR A 59 -9.11 -2.32 9.85
CA TYR A 59 -9.82 -1.05 9.94
C TYR A 59 -8.91 0.10 9.48
N PHE A 60 -9.48 1.08 8.79
CA PHE A 60 -8.82 2.32 8.40
C PHE A 60 -9.59 3.51 8.99
N ASP A 61 -8.89 4.45 9.62
CA ASP A 61 -9.44 5.79 9.87
C ASP A 61 -9.66 6.52 8.53
N ASP A 62 -10.24 7.73 8.59
CA ASP A 62 -10.44 8.63 7.45
C ASP A 62 -9.12 9.29 6.98
N VAL A 63 -8.16 8.44 6.62
CA VAL A 63 -6.82 8.82 6.16
C VAL A 63 -6.53 8.31 4.76
N VAL A 64 -7.30 7.34 4.28
CA VAL A 64 -7.08 6.71 2.99
C VAL A 64 -7.59 7.63 1.88
N ALA A 65 -6.73 7.92 0.90
CA ALA A 65 -7.09 8.68 -0.29
C ALA A 65 -8.28 8.01 -1.02
N ALA A 66 -9.13 8.79 -1.68
CA ALA A 66 -10.36 8.28 -2.29
C ALA A 66 -10.09 7.22 -3.38
N GLU A 67 -8.96 7.36 -4.08
CA GLU A 67 -8.45 6.43 -5.08
C GLU A 67 -7.99 5.09 -4.47
N GLY A 68 -7.68 5.08 -3.18
CA GLY A 68 -7.24 3.92 -2.41
C GLY A 68 -5.80 3.51 -2.68
N TRP A 69 -5.44 3.29 -3.94
CA TRP A 69 -4.10 2.88 -4.37
C TRP A 69 -3.39 3.99 -5.17
N ASP A 70 -2.07 4.01 -5.06
CA ASP A 70 -1.23 4.88 -5.88
C ASP A 70 -1.05 4.23 -7.26
N ASP A 71 -1.56 4.89 -8.30
CA ASP A 71 -1.28 4.55 -9.68
C ASP A 71 0.18 4.94 -9.97
N TRP A 72 1.09 4.05 -9.63
CA TRP A 72 2.51 4.23 -9.88
C TRP A 72 2.72 4.45 -11.38
N ASP A 73 3.04 5.69 -11.75
CA ASP A 73 3.23 6.13 -13.12
C ASP A 73 4.37 5.32 -13.79
N HIS A 74 4.01 4.24 -14.47
CA HIS A 74 4.92 3.48 -15.33
C HIS A 74 5.04 4.17 -16.70
N GLU A 75 5.49 5.43 -16.74
CA GLU A 75 5.93 6.06 -18.01
C GLU A 75 7.24 5.45 -18.58
N SER A 76 7.80 4.39 -17.96
CA SER A 76 8.89 3.64 -18.59
C SER A 76 8.90 2.15 -18.22
N SER A 77 7.94 1.42 -18.78
CA SER A 77 8.33 0.21 -19.52
C SER A 77 8.54 0.63 -20.97
N LYS A 78 9.65 1.32 -21.25
CA LYS A 78 10.17 1.38 -22.62
C LYS A 78 11.14 0.22 -22.72
N ASP A 79 10.83 -0.69 -23.65
CA ASP A 79 11.83 -1.59 -24.23
C ASP A 79 13.12 -0.83 -24.60
#